data_AF-A0A162KE03-F1
#
_entry.id   AF-A0A162KE03-F1
#
_cell.length_a   1.000
_cell.length_b   1.000
_cell.length_c   1.000
_cell.angle_alpha   90.00
_cell.angle_beta   90.00
_cell.angle_gamma   90.00
#
_symmetry.space_group_name_H-M   'P 1'
#
loop_
_entity.id
_entity.type
_entity.pdbx_description
1 polymer ?
#
loop_
_entity_poly.entity_id
_entity_poly.type
_entity_poly.pdbx_seq_one_letter_code
_entity_poly.pdbx_strand_id
1 'polypeptide(L)'
;MIDATALPHPVPPGVVILHPHAEAASAPLRARPPHLPGVAVTGCDRAPGLALTLRDTAIGIWWRDPPPVVALLDQAADAALPDGRLTVGADPATIAAAAEDLVGTGDLALPTAQALIADLTQVLTRFAAVSRARHLAIRLEVVSGPACRRFHQDHVRARLLCSYRGPGTELAPQTVDRDAGPAALCLGTGHVAVLRGHRHPLGAGRVLHRSPQGVSTPRLLLAADADPD
;
A
#
# COMPACT_ATOMS: atom_id res chain seq x y z
N MET A 1 -23.07 -8.42 17.66
CA MET A 1 -23.55 -7.08 17.26
C MET A 1 -22.40 -6.12 17.48
N ILE A 2 -21.87 -5.53 16.40
CA ILE A 2 -20.74 -4.60 16.51
C ILE A 2 -21.28 -3.28 17.03
N ASP A 3 -20.80 -2.90 18.20
CA ASP A 3 -21.05 -1.61 18.83
C ASP A 3 -20.46 -0.49 17.95
N ALA A 4 -21.34 0.35 17.43
CA ALA A 4 -21.01 1.45 16.52
C ALA A 4 -20.39 2.66 17.22
N THR A 5 -20.15 2.61 18.54
CA THR A 5 -19.71 3.77 19.33
C THR A 5 -18.19 3.98 19.42
N ALA A 6 -17.37 3.13 18.79
CA ALA A 6 -15.90 3.27 18.81
C ALA A 6 -15.30 4.04 17.61
N LEU A 7 -16.13 4.64 16.75
CA LEU A 7 -15.69 5.59 15.72
C LEU A 7 -15.98 7.01 16.19
N PRO A 8 -14.97 7.86 16.46
CA PRO A 8 -15.22 9.24 16.83
C PRO A 8 -15.83 9.98 15.64
N HIS A 9 -17.09 10.37 15.78
CA HIS A 9 -17.65 11.53 15.09
C HIS A 9 -17.50 12.75 16.01
N PRO A 10 -17.21 13.95 15.48
CA PRO A 10 -17.03 14.26 14.07
C PRO A 10 -15.57 14.07 13.64
N VAL A 11 -15.40 13.85 12.35
CA VAL A 11 -14.11 13.88 11.67
C VAL A 11 -13.37 15.19 12.05
N PRO A 12 -12.15 15.13 12.60
CA PRO A 12 -11.43 16.33 13.04
C PRO A 12 -11.14 17.25 11.85
N PRO A 13 -11.15 18.58 12.04
CA PRO A 13 -10.86 19.53 10.97
C PRO A 13 -9.45 19.26 10.43
N GLY A 14 -9.37 18.71 9.21
CA GLY A 14 -8.12 18.26 8.57
C GLY A 14 -8.25 17.02 7.68
N VAL A 15 -9.36 16.27 7.75
CA VAL A 15 -9.63 15.19 6.78
C VAL A 15 -10.41 15.78 5.60
N VAL A 16 -9.74 15.91 4.46
CA VAL A 16 -10.41 16.22 3.20
C VAL A 16 -10.93 14.92 2.61
N ILE A 17 -12.21 14.63 2.82
CA ILE A 17 -12.93 13.71 1.94
C ILE A 17 -13.27 14.52 0.68
N LEU A 18 -12.56 14.28 -0.41
CA LEU A 18 -12.87 14.92 -1.68
C LEU A 18 -14.17 14.33 -2.25
N HIS A 19 -15.30 14.99 -1.95
CA HIS A 19 -16.53 14.87 -2.74
C HIS A 19 -16.61 16.06 -3.72
N PRO A 20 -17.12 15.87 -4.95
CA PRO A 20 -17.10 16.90 -5.98
C PRO A 20 -18.09 18.03 -5.64
N HIS A 21 -17.65 19.26 -5.92
CA HIS A 21 -18.35 20.55 -5.81
C HIS A 21 -18.56 21.13 -4.39
N ALA A 22 -17.68 22.06 -4.00
CA ALA A 22 -17.98 23.49 -3.99
C ALA A 22 -16.68 24.28 -3.74
N GLU A 23 -16.60 25.47 -4.34
CA GLU A 23 -15.47 26.40 -4.32
C GLU A 23 -14.97 26.74 -2.91
N ALA A 24 -13.64 26.77 -2.74
CA ALA A 24 -12.96 27.80 -1.94
C ALA A 24 -11.46 27.80 -2.28
N ALA A 25 -10.94 29.01 -2.44
CA ALA A 25 -9.61 29.34 -2.90
C ALA A 25 -8.52 29.17 -1.83
N SER A 26 -7.26 29.19 -2.31
CA SER A 26 -6.08 29.66 -1.57
C SER A 26 -5.46 28.71 -0.54
N ALA A 27 -4.91 27.59 -1.00
CA ALA A 27 -3.78 26.92 -0.35
C ALA A 27 -2.66 26.72 -1.38
N PRO A 28 -1.37 26.82 -0.99
CA PRO A 28 -0.26 26.61 -1.91
C PRO A 28 -0.41 25.25 -2.58
N LEU A 29 -0.14 25.19 -3.89
CA LEU A 29 -0.35 24.05 -4.76
C LEU A 29 0.57 22.86 -4.39
N ARG A 30 0.40 22.27 -3.20
CA ARG A 30 0.70 20.84 -3.02
C ARG A 30 -0.20 20.16 -4.05
N ALA A 31 0.40 19.54 -5.06
CA ALA A 31 -0.30 18.95 -6.20
C ALA A 31 -1.55 18.21 -5.67
N ARG A 32 -2.74 18.65 -6.12
CA ARG A 32 -3.99 18.01 -5.72
C ARG A 32 -3.86 16.51 -5.97
N PRO A 33 -4.19 15.65 -5.01
CA PRO A 33 -4.08 14.22 -5.21
C PRO A 33 -4.95 13.82 -6.41
N PRO A 34 -4.46 12.93 -7.27
CA PRO A 34 -5.21 12.45 -8.43
C PRO A 34 -6.52 11.80 -7.99
N HIS A 35 -7.60 12.07 -8.72
CA HIS A 35 -8.94 11.54 -8.42
C HIS A 35 -9.27 10.35 -9.32
N LEU A 36 -9.53 9.20 -8.71
CA LEU A 36 -10.05 8.00 -9.37
C LEU A 36 -11.23 7.45 -8.55
N PRO A 37 -12.44 7.32 -9.13
CA PRO A 37 -13.57 6.74 -8.40
C PRO A 37 -13.24 5.36 -7.83
N GLY A 38 -13.57 5.13 -6.56
CA GLY A 38 -13.18 3.90 -5.86
C GLY A 38 -11.84 3.99 -5.13
N VAL A 39 -11.13 5.12 -5.21
CA VAL A 39 -9.86 5.35 -4.50
C VAL A 39 -10.01 6.49 -3.50
N ALA A 40 -9.61 6.25 -2.26
CA ALA A 40 -9.47 7.29 -1.23
C ALA A 40 -7.98 7.61 -1.02
N VAL A 41 -7.59 8.87 -1.16
CA VAL A 41 -6.21 9.34 -0.95
C VAL A 41 -6.19 10.27 0.25
N THR A 42 -5.18 10.11 1.11
CA THR A 42 -5.15 10.77 2.42
C THR A 42 -3.74 10.80 2.99
N GLY A 43 -3.38 11.91 3.65
CA GLY A 43 -2.13 12.02 4.41
C GLY A 43 -2.16 11.29 5.76
N CYS A 44 -3.32 10.78 6.17
CA CYS A 44 -3.49 10.09 7.44
C CYS A 44 -3.14 8.61 7.31
N ASP A 45 -2.29 8.15 8.22
CA ASP A 45 -1.80 6.77 8.35
C ASP A 45 -2.89 5.72 8.62
N ARG A 46 -4.03 6.12 9.20
CA ARG A 46 -5.19 5.24 9.43
C ARG A 46 -6.05 5.05 8.19
N ALA A 47 -5.94 5.95 7.24
CA ALA A 47 -6.93 6.08 6.19
C ALA A 47 -6.73 5.20 4.93
N PRO A 48 -5.65 4.42 4.75
CA PRO A 48 -5.70 3.23 3.89
C PRO A 48 -6.80 2.25 4.29
N GLY A 49 -7.11 2.17 5.59
CA GLY A 49 -8.18 1.32 6.12
C GLY A 49 -9.59 1.69 5.64
N LEU A 50 -9.76 2.87 5.01
CA LEU A 50 -11.03 3.26 4.39
C LEU A 50 -11.46 2.27 3.30
N ALA A 51 -10.50 1.67 2.59
CA ALA A 51 -10.78 0.63 1.61
C ALA A 51 -11.58 -0.53 2.20
N LEU A 52 -11.33 -0.86 3.46
CA LEU A 52 -11.88 -2.06 4.11
C LEU A 52 -13.24 -1.80 4.76
N THR A 53 -13.66 -0.53 4.85
CA THR A 53 -14.85 -0.12 5.61
C THR A 53 -15.90 0.56 4.74
N LEU A 54 -15.48 1.33 3.73
CA LEU A 54 -16.40 2.07 2.86
C LEU A 54 -16.78 1.25 1.63
N ARG A 55 -18.10 1.14 1.38
CA ARG A 55 -18.66 0.38 0.26
C ARG A 55 -18.12 0.83 -1.10
N ASP A 56 -17.98 2.14 -1.29
CA ASP A 56 -17.58 2.74 -2.56
C ASP A 56 -16.07 2.99 -2.67
N THR A 57 -15.28 2.53 -1.70
CA THR A 57 -13.81 2.66 -1.73
C THR A 57 -13.15 1.28 -1.81
N ALA A 58 -12.55 0.98 -2.95
CA ALA A 58 -11.84 -0.28 -3.20
C ALA A 58 -10.38 -0.22 -2.79
N ILE A 59 -9.79 0.98 -2.84
CA ILE A 59 -8.38 1.22 -2.55
C ILE A 59 -8.25 2.46 -1.66
N GLY A 60 -7.47 2.35 -0.60
CA GLY A 60 -7.12 3.42 0.31
C GLY A 60 -5.62 3.64 0.23
N ILE A 61 -5.19 4.89 0.00
CA ILE A 61 -3.80 5.26 -0.19
C ILE A 61 -3.37 6.21 0.91
N TRP A 62 -2.40 5.79 1.70
CA TRP A 62 -1.66 6.68 2.58
C TRP A 62 -0.59 7.40 1.76
N TRP A 63 -0.91 8.65 1.45
CA TRP A 63 -0.05 9.61 0.78
C TRP A 63 0.85 10.25 1.83
N ARG A 64 1.98 9.61 2.11
CA ARG A 64 2.98 10.10 3.06
C ARG A 64 4.17 10.69 2.35
N ASP A 65 4.87 11.59 3.02
CA ASP A 65 6.23 11.95 2.63
C ASP A 65 7.08 10.66 2.64
N PRO A 66 7.95 10.44 1.64
CA PRO A 66 8.77 9.24 1.58
C PRO A 66 9.60 9.07 2.87
N PRO A 67 9.53 7.91 3.54
CA PRO A 67 10.35 7.68 4.73
C PRO A 67 11.84 7.69 4.36
N PRO A 68 12.75 8.04 5.29
CA PRO A 68 14.19 8.16 5.01
C PRO A 68 14.81 6.92 4.35
N VAL A 69 14.27 5.74 4.67
CA VAL A 69 14.69 4.46 4.06
C VAL A 69 14.60 4.46 2.54
N VAL A 70 13.67 5.20 1.92
CA VAL A 70 13.55 5.28 0.45
C VAL A 70 14.83 5.83 -0.17
N ALA A 71 15.34 6.96 0.36
CA ALA A 71 16.57 7.55 -0.13
C ALA A 71 17.81 6.68 0.15
N LEU A 72 17.80 5.95 1.27
CA LEU A 72 18.88 5.02 1.61
C LEU A 72 18.91 3.79 0.69
N LEU A 73 17.74 3.26 0.32
CA LEU A 73 17.62 2.13 -0.60
C LEU A 73 17.97 2.50 -2.04
N ASP A 74 17.71 3.73 -2.46
CA ASP A 74 18.12 4.21 -3.79
C ASP A 74 19.66 4.18 -3.98
N GLN A 75 20.42 4.23 -2.88
CA GLN A 75 21.89 4.12 -2.89
C GLN A 75 22.39 2.69 -2.65
N ALA A 76 21.51 1.74 -2.31
CA ALA A 76 21.90 0.36 -2.06
C ALA A 76 22.18 -0.38 -3.38
N ALA A 77 23.19 -1.24 -3.38
CA ALA A 77 23.42 -2.14 -4.50
C ALA A 77 22.24 -3.10 -4.68
N ASP A 78 21.88 -3.42 -5.93
CA ASP A 78 20.75 -4.30 -6.23
C ASP A 78 20.91 -5.69 -5.57
N ALA A 79 22.14 -6.21 -5.53
CA ALA A 79 22.47 -7.49 -4.89
C ALA A 79 22.35 -7.49 -3.36
N ALA A 80 22.30 -6.31 -2.73
CA ALA A 80 22.14 -6.18 -1.29
C ALA A 80 20.66 -6.10 -0.87
N LEU A 81 19.73 -5.95 -1.82
CA LEU A 81 18.30 -5.84 -1.51
C LEU A 81 17.76 -7.17 -0.95
N PRO A 82 16.91 -7.12 0.09
CA PRO A 82 16.27 -8.31 0.63
C PRO A 82 15.23 -8.88 -0.34
N ASP A 83 15.14 -10.21 -0.37
CA ASP A 83 14.09 -10.97 -1.06
C ASP A 83 13.63 -12.12 -0.17
N GLY A 84 12.42 -12.00 0.37
CA GLY A 84 11.92 -12.90 1.40
C GLY A 84 10.40 -12.95 1.48
N ARG A 85 9.93 -14.07 2.02
CA ARG A 85 8.52 -14.39 2.24
C ARG A 85 8.35 -15.09 3.58
N LEU A 86 7.30 -14.72 4.31
CA LEU A 86 6.90 -15.40 5.53
C LEU A 86 5.38 -15.30 5.77
N THR A 87 4.85 -16.17 6.61
CA THR A 87 3.48 -16.06 7.13
C THR A 87 3.54 -16.10 8.64
N VAL A 88 3.00 -15.08 9.29
CA VAL A 88 3.17 -14.84 10.72
C VAL A 88 1.88 -14.36 11.39
N GLY A 89 1.83 -14.45 12.72
CA GLY A 89 0.79 -13.81 13.52
C GLY A 89 0.78 -12.29 13.35
N ALA A 90 -0.39 -11.69 13.49
CA ALA A 90 -0.61 -10.26 13.27
C ALA A 90 -0.40 -9.38 14.51
N ASP A 91 0.16 -9.93 15.61
CA ASP A 91 0.51 -9.13 16.78
C ASP A 91 1.80 -8.31 16.53
N PRO A 92 1.97 -7.16 17.20
CA PRO A 92 3.09 -6.25 16.92
C PRO A 92 4.49 -6.86 17.15
N ALA A 93 4.64 -7.75 18.12
CA ALA A 93 5.95 -8.33 18.44
C ALA A 93 6.37 -9.32 17.35
N THR A 94 5.46 -10.19 16.92
CA THR A 94 5.69 -11.10 15.80
C THR A 94 5.92 -10.35 14.47
N ILE A 95 5.20 -9.25 14.23
CA ILE A 95 5.44 -8.41 13.04
C ILE A 95 6.84 -7.78 13.06
N ALA A 96 7.33 -7.32 14.21
CA ALA A 96 8.67 -6.76 14.32
C ALA A 96 9.75 -7.80 14.01
N ALA A 97 9.64 -9.01 14.58
CA ALA A 97 10.55 -10.11 14.29
C ALA A 97 10.52 -10.50 12.80
N ALA A 98 9.33 -10.56 12.20
CA ALA A 98 9.19 -10.81 10.77
C ALA A 98 9.86 -9.73 9.90
N ALA A 99 9.81 -8.47 10.30
CA ALA A 99 10.50 -7.39 9.58
C ALA A 99 12.03 -7.57 9.67
N GLU A 100 12.56 -7.98 10.82
CA GLU A 100 13.98 -8.31 10.98
C GLU A 100 14.39 -9.49 10.09
N ASP A 101 13.63 -10.59 10.11
CA ASP A 101 13.88 -11.78 9.29
C ASP A 101 13.86 -11.46 7.79
N LEU A 102 12.87 -10.70 7.32
CA LEU A 102 12.76 -10.30 5.92
C LEU A 102 13.94 -9.43 5.49
N VAL A 103 14.31 -8.43 6.28
CA VAL A 103 15.42 -7.54 5.96
C VAL A 103 16.76 -8.28 6.02
N GLY A 104 16.89 -9.27 6.92
CA GLY A 104 18.07 -10.13 7.04
C GLY A 104 18.30 -11.10 5.86
N THR A 105 17.36 -11.19 4.92
CA THR A 105 17.58 -11.94 3.66
C THR A 105 18.52 -11.23 2.68
N GLY A 106 18.73 -9.92 2.88
CA GLY A 106 19.67 -9.09 2.12
C GLY A 106 20.94 -8.78 2.90
N ASP A 107 21.77 -7.91 2.33
CA ASP A 107 23.04 -7.46 2.91
C ASP A 107 23.10 -5.92 2.96
N LEU A 108 22.02 -5.32 3.47
CA LEU A 108 21.92 -3.87 3.59
C LEU A 108 22.84 -3.34 4.69
N ALA A 109 23.46 -2.19 4.45
CA ALA A 109 24.18 -1.46 5.48
C ALA A 109 23.28 -1.22 6.71
N LEU A 110 23.84 -1.35 7.91
CA LEU A 110 23.09 -1.34 9.17
C LEU A 110 22.08 -0.17 9.31
N PRO A 111 22.42 1.10 8.98
CA PRO A 111 21.45 2.19 9.05
C PRO A 111 20.26 2.02 8.11
N THR A 112 20.50 1.49 6.90
CA THR A 112 19.45 1.20 5.90
C THR A 112 18.57 0.06 6.36
N ALA A 113 19.16 -1.02 6.89
CA ALA A 113 18.44 -2.15 7.44
C ALA A 113 17.53 -1.72 8.61
N GLN A 114 18.07 -0.97 9.57
CA GLN A 114 17.30 -0.48 10.72
C GLN A 114 16.14 0.43 10.30
N ALA A 115 16.38 1.34 9.35
CA ALA A 115 15.33 2.22 8.83
C ALA A 115 14.22 1.44 8.11
N LEU A 116 14.59 0.38 7.37
CA LEU A 116 13.63 -0.50 6.70
C LEU A 116 12.82 -1.32 7.69
N ILE A 117 13.47 -1.95 8.68
CA ILE A 117 12.79 -2.71 9.74
C ILE A 117 11.77 -1.84 10.47
N ALA A 118 12.15 -0.61 10.85
CA ALA A 118 11.28 0.32 11.54
C ALA A 118 10.04 0.68 10.71
N ASP A 119 10.22 0.99 9.42
CA ASP A 119 9.10 1.35 8.55
C ASP A 119 8.21 0.15 8.21
N LEU A 120 8.78 -1.02 7.91
CA LEU A 120 8.05 -2.27 7.69
C LEU A 120 7.18 -2.61 8.89
N THR A 121 7.76 -2.57 10.10
CA THR A 121 7.03 -2.86 11.35
C THR A 121 5.84 -1.92 11.51
N GLN A 122 6.04 -0.62 11.26
CA GLN A 122 4.98 0.36 11.36
C GLN A 122 3.87 0.12 10.32
N VAL A 123 4.23 -0.08 9.06
CA VAL A 123 3.29 -0.27 7.94
C VAL A 123 2.47 -1.56 8.13
N LEU A 124 3.12 -2.66 8.48
CA LEU A 124 2.49 -3.97 8.68
C LEU A 124 1.60 -3.99 9.93
N THR A 125 2.04 -3.38 11.03
CA THR A 125 1.22 -3.27 12.26
C THR A 125 -0.06 -2.49 11.99
N ARG A 126 0.02 -1.40 11.21
CA ARG A 126 -1.16 -0.63 10.81
C ARG A 126 -2.08 -1.44 9.92
N PHE A 127 -1.52 -2.18 8.96
CA PHE A 127 -2.30 -3.05 8.08
C PHE A 127 -3.04 -4.14 8.87
N ALA A 128 -2.35 -4.82 9.79
CA ALA A 128 -2.97 -5.77 10.71
C ALA A 128 -4.14 -5.14 11.47
N ALA A 129 -3.95 -3.95 12.04
CA ALA A 129 -4.99 -3.26 12.80
C ALA A 129 -6.22 -2.89 11.96
N VAL A 130 -6.04 -2.32 10.76
CA VAL A 130 -7.17 -1.91 9.90
C VAL A 130 -7.88 -3.09 9.25
N SER A 131 -7.15 -4.15 8.92
CA SER A 131 -7.72 -5.37 8.33
C SER A 131 -8.33 -6.31 9.36
N ARG A 132 -7.97 -6.14 10.65
CA ARG A 132 -8.30 -7.08 11.73
C ARG A 132 -7.84 -8.51 11.43
N ALA A 133 -6.73 -8.63 10.70
CA ALA A 133 -6.14 -9.91 10.36
C ALA A 133 -5.64 -10.64 11.61
N ARG A 134 -5.70 -11.97 11.60
CA ARG A 134 -5.04 -12.85 12.57
C ARG A 134 -3.64 -13.24 12.10
N HIS A 135 -3.48 -13.42 10.79
CA HIS A 135 -2.21 -13.75 10.16
C HIS A 135 -1.94 -12.85 8.96
N LEU A 136 -0.66 -12.59 8.71
CA LEU A 136 -0.19 -11.88 7.53
C LEU A 136 0.72 -12.80 6.71
N ALA A 137 0.43 -12.97 5.43
CA ALA A 137 1.43 -13.46 4.46
C ALA A 137 2.18 -12.25 3.91
N ILE A 138 3.46 -12.12 4.25
CA ILE A 138 4.29 -10.95 3.95
C ILE A 138 5.33 -11.34 2.91
N ARG A 139 5.55 -10.46 1.94
CA ARG A 139 6.58 -10.54 0.91
C ARG A 139 7.33 -9.22 0.87
N LEU A 140 8.64 -9.30 0.94
CA LEU A 140 9.54 -8.21 0.60
C LEU A 140 10.36 -8.72 -0.59
N GLU A 141 10.00 -8.30 -1.80
CA GLU A 141 10.47 -8.94 -3.03
C GLU A 141 11.17 -7.96 -3.97
N VAL A 142 12.24 -8.41 -4.61
CA VAL A 142 12.95 -7.67 -5.66
C VAL A 142 12.30 -8.01 -7.00
N VAL A 143 11.42 -7.12 -7.45
CA VAL A 143 10.71 -7.28 -8.73
C VAL A 143 11.62 -6.83 -9.87
N SER A 144 12.13 -7.80 -10.62
CA SER A 144 12.89 -7.58 -11.85
C SER A 144 12.02 -7.79 -13.09
N GLY A 145 11.94 -6.78 -13.95
CA GLY A 145 11.16 -6.84 -15.20
C GLY A 145 9.64 -6.73 -14.99
N PRO A 146 8.84 -6.96 -16.06
CA PRO A 146 7.41 -6.65 -16.03
C PRO A 146 6.61 -7.77 -15.36
N ALA A 147 6.69 -7.88 -14.03
CA ALA A 147 5.81 -8.77 -13.27
C ALA A 147 4.37 -8.28 -13.38
N CYS A 148 3.41 -9.16 -13.64
CA CYS A 148 1.97 -8.84 -13.74
C CYS A 148 1.62 -7.60 -14.60
N ARG A 149 1.77 -7.72 -15.92
CA ARG A 149 1.47 -6.66 -16.89
C ARG A 149 -0.02 -6.33 -17.01
N ARG A 150 -0.88 -7.28 -16.65
CA ARG A 150 -2.33 -7.19 -16.82
C ARG A 150 -2.97 -6.54 -15.60
N PHE A 151 -3.83 -5.56 -15.85
CA PHE A 151 -4.69 -5.00 -14.82
C PHE A 151 -5.63 -6.05 -14.24
N HIS A 152 -5.62 -6.17 -12.92
CA HIS A 152 -6.39 -7.18 -12.21
C HIS A 152 -6.86 -6.69 -10.84
N GLN A 153 -7.64 -7.55 -10.21
CA GLN A 153 -8.01 -7.47 -8.81
C GLN A 153 -7.57 -8.78 -8.18
N ASP A 154 -7.04 -8.71 -6.97
CA ASP A 154 -6.53 -9.90 -6.31
C ASP A 154 -7.66 -10.81 -5.83
N HIS A 155 -7.37 -12.11 -5.75
CA HIS A 155 -8.24 -13.09 -5.13
C HIS A 155 -7.93 -13.29 -3.64
N VAL A 156 -7.75 -12.18 -2.92
CA VAL A 156 -7.51 -12.17 -1.46
C VAL A 156 -8.60 -11.39 -0.74
N ARG A 157 -8.57 -11.36 0.60
CA ARG A 157 -9.44 -10.49 1.39
C ARG A 157 -9.02 -9.03 1.28
N ALA A 158 -7.78 -8.76 1.66
CA ALA A 158 -7.16 -7.45 1.51
C ALA A 158 -5.67 -7.61 1.25
N ARG A 159 -5.10 -6.70 0.46
CA ARG A 159 -3.67 -6.62 0.18
C ARG A 159 -3.13 -5.24 0.50
N LEU A 160 -1.99 -5.21 1.16
CA LEU A 160 -1.13 -4.03 1.24
C LEU A 160 -0.08 -4.07 0.13
N LEU A 161 0.21 -2.92 -0.49
CA LEU A 161 1.31 -2.71 -1.44
C LEU A 161 2.08 -1.43 -1.10
N CYS A 162 3.41 -1.51 -1.06
CA CYS A 162 4.30 -0.35 -0.89
C CYS A 162 5.63 -0.60 -1.63
N SER A 163 5.96 0.26 -2.61
CA SER A 163 7.30 0.26 -3.22
C SER A 163 8.27 1.02 -2.32
N TYR A 164 9.35 0.37 -1.89
CA TYR A 164 10.42 1.04 -1.14
C TYR A 164 11.55 1.55 -2.03
N ARG A 165 11.70 0.97 -3.22
CA ARG A 165 12.62 1.42 -4.27
C ARG A 165 11.96 1.22 -5.62
N GLY A 166 12.06 2.20 -6.52
CA GLY A 166 11.40 2.17 -7.83
C GLY A 166 9.89 2.51 -7.80
N PRO A 167 9.23 2.56 -8.96
CA PRO A 167 7.87 3.08 -9.08
C PRO A 167 6.82 2.25 -8.32
N GLY A 168 5.71 2.89 -7.97
CA GLY A 168 4.58 2.29 -7.28
C GLY A 168 3.65 1.49 -8.19
N THR A 169 2.67 0.84 -7.57
CA THR A 169 1.60 0.12 -8.26
C THR A 169 0.80 1.08 -9.16
N GLU A 170 0.47 0.64 -10.36
CA GLU A 170 -0.42 1.37 -11.28
C GLU A 170 -1.87 1.02 -11.01
N LEU A 171 -2.75 2.02 -11.06
CA LEU A 171 -4.20 1.90 -10.87
C LEU A 171 -4.95 2.39 -12.10
N ALA A 172 -6.07 1.74 -12.40
CA ALA A 172 -6.94 2.11 -13.51
C ALA A 172 -8.42 1.81 -13.17
N PRO A 173 -9.38 2.52 -13.79
CA PRO A 173 -10.79 2.15 -13.67
C PRO A 173 -11.04 0.81 -14.37
N GLN A 174 -12.02 0.03 -13.90
CA GLN A 174 -12.36 -1.28 -14.48
C GLN A 174 -12.77 -1.24 -15.97
N THR A 175 -13.10 -0.07 -16.50
CA THR A 175 -13.49 0.14 -17.89
C THR A 175 -12.33 0.12 -18.88
N VAL A 176 -11.07 0.16 -18.41
CA VAL A 176 -9.92 0.09 -19.33
C VAL A 176 -9.75 -1.32 -19.89
N ASP A 177 -9.12 -1.40 -21.07
CA ASP A 177 -8.54 -2.65 -21.54
C ASP A 177 -7.49 -3.13 -20.52
N ARG A 178 -7.63 -4.37 -20.04
CA ARG A 178 -6.78 -4.88 -18.97
C ARG A 178 -5.34 -5.12 -19.41
N ASP A 179 -5.13 -5.37 -20.70
CA ASP A 179 -3.87 -5.80 -21.28
C ASP A 179 -3.13 -4.61 -21.92
N ALA A 180 -3.86 -3.67 -22.52
CA ALA A 180 -3.30 -2.52 -23.24
C ALA A 180 -3.70 -1.15 -22.69
N GLY A 181 -4.61 -1.08 -21.72
CA GLY A 181 -5.12 0.18 -21.19
C GLY A 181 -4.05 1.02 -20.46
N PRO A 182 -4.19 2.36 -20.47
CA PRO A 182 -3.30 3.22 -19.71
C PRO A 182 -3.63 3.17 -18.21
N ALA A 183 -2.62 3.37 -17.38
CA ALA A 183 -2.85 3.68 -15.97
C ALA A 183 -3.47 5.07 -15.81
N ALA A 184 -4.45 5.19 -14.92
CA ALA A 184 -4.97 6.49 -14.51
C ALA A 184 -4.08 7.13 -13.43
N LEU A 185 -3.40 6.30 -12.64
CA LEU A 185 -2.51 6.71 -11.57
C LEU A 185 -1.37 5.70 -11.40
N CYS A 186 -0.14 6.19 -11.18
CA CYS A 186 0.96 5.40 -10.67
C CYS A 186 1.32 5.92 -9.26
N LEU A 187 1.42 5.03 -8.28
CA LEU A 187 1.78 5.42 -6.92
C LEU A 187 3.26 5.86 -6.85
N GLY A 188 3.57 6.80 -5.97
CA GLY A 188 4.95 7.17 -5.67
C GLY A 188 5.64 6.15 -4.78
N THR A 189 6.97 6.13 -4.80
CA THR A 189 7.78 5.35 -3.86
C THR A 189 7.47 5.78 -2.43
N GLY A 190 7.32 4.80 -1.54
CA GLY A 190 6.95 5.00 -0.14
C GLY A 190 5.46 5.17 0.10
N HIS A 191 4.61 5.39 -0.91
CA HIS A 191 3.16 5.39 -0.69
C HIS A 191 2.66 3.98 -0.35
N VAL A 192 1.71 3.91 0.58
CA VAL A 192 1.12 2.64 1.02
C VAL A 192 -0.31 2.56 0.52
N ALA A 193 -0.63 1.51 -0.24
CA ALA A 193 -1.98 1.21 -0.68
C ALA A 193 -2.53 -0.02 0.04
N VAL A 194 -3.78 0.04 0.48
CA VAL A 194 -4.57 -1.10 0.92
C VAL A 194 -5.70 -1.31 -0.08
N LEU A 195 -5.78 -2.51 -0.63
CA LEU A 195 -6.72 -2.91 -1.68
C LEU A 195 -7.65 -4.00 -1.16
N ARG A 196 -8.94 -3.90 -1.49
CA ARG A 196 -9.87 -5.03 -1.35
C ARG A 196 -9.68 -6.00 -2.51
N GLY A 197 -9.60 -7.30 -2.20
CA GLY A 197 -9.67 -8.35 -3.20
C GLY A 197 -11.08 -8.93 -3.34
N HIS A 198 -11.24 -9.88 -4.25
CA HIS A 198 -12.53 -10.52 -4.54
C HIS A 198 -13.14 -11.25 -3.35
N ARG A 199 -12.33 -11.67 -2.38
CA ARG A 199 -12.78 -12.39 -1.18
C ARG A 199 -13.22 -11.45 -0.06
N HIS A 200 -13.09 -10.13 -0.22
CA HIS A 200 -13.60 -9.17 0.74
C HIS A 200 -15.14 -9.20 0.77
N PRO A 201 -15.81 -9.12 1.94
CA PRO A 201 -17.28 -9.14 2.02
C PRO A 201 -17.99 -8.02 1.23
N LEU A 202 -17.29 -6.90 1.02
CA LEU A 202 -17.78 -5.77 0.22
C LEU A 202 -17.41 -5.87 -1.28
N GLY A 203 -16.71 -6.94 -1.68
CA GLY A 203 -16.14 -7.14 -3.02
C GLY A 203 -14.84 -6.37 -3.29
N ALA A 204 -14.25 -6.56 -4.47
CA ALA A 204 -13.01 -5.89 -4.90
C ALA A 204 -13.23 -4.46 -5.44
N GLY A 205 -14.49 -4.02 -5.58
CA GLY A 205 -14.85 -2.74 -6.18
C GLY A 205 -14.51 -2.64 -7.67
N ARG A 206 -14.30 -1.41 -8.16
CA ARG A 206 -14.20 -1.10 -9.62
C ARG A 206 -12.85 -0.49 -10.03
N VAL A 207 -11.83 -0.66 -9.19
CA VAL A 207 -10.47 -0.22 -9.49
C VAL A 207 -9.62 -1.46 -9.74
N LEU A 208 -8.83 -1.42 -10.80
CA LEU A 208 -7.86 -2.44 -11.14
C LEU A 208 -6.46 -1.94 -10.76
N HIS A 209 -5.56 -2.88 -10.53
CA HIS A 209 -4.16 -2.58 -10.30
C HIS A 209 -3.23 -3.50 -11.12
N ARG A 210 -2.01 -3.05 -11.35
CA ARG A 210 -0.92 -3.85 -11.95
C ARG A 210 0.43 -3.33 -11.48
N SER A 211 1.49 -4.08 -11.77
CA SER A 211 2.85 -3.53 -11.59
C SER A 211 3.12 -2.45 -12.63
N PRO A 212 3.94 -1.44 -12.29
CA PRO A 212 4.30 -0.38 -13.21
C PRO A 212 4.94 -0.91 -14.49
N GLN A 213 4.62 -0.28 -15.62
CA GLN A 213 5.20 -0.63 -16.92
C GLN A 213 6.48 0.17 -17.19
N GLY A 214 7.35 -0.33 -18.07
CA GLY A 214 8.55 0.38 -18.52
C GLY A 214 9.65 0.53 -17.46
N VAL A 215 9.61 -0.28 -16.40
CA VAL A 215 10.64 -0.27 -15.35
C VAL A 215 11.88 -1.03 -15.83
N SER A 216 13.03 -0.35 -15.83
CA SER A 216 14.32 -0.91 -16.25
C SER A 216 15.23 -1.31 -15.09
N THR A 217 14.95 -0.85 -13.87
CA THR A 217 15.72 -1.14 -12.67
C THR A 217 14.92 -2.02 -11.70
N PRO A 218 15.59 -2.83 -10.85
CA PRO A 218 14.92 -3.62 -9.83
C PRO A 218 14.13 -2.72 -8.87
N ARG A 219 12.93 -3.18 -8.51
CA ARG A 219 12.03 -2.50 -7.57
C ARG A 219 11.92 -3.35 -6.31
N LEU A 220 12.11 -2.74 -5.13
CA LEU A 220 11.83 -3.41 -3.86
C LEU A 220 10.38 -3.17 -3.46
N LEU A 221 9.58 -4.24 -3.39
CA LEU A 221 8.16 -4.20 -3.10
C LEU A 221 7.84 -4.92 -1.79
N LEU A 222 7.15 -4.23 -0.89
CA LEU A 222 6.40 -4.86 0.19
C LEU A 222 4.98 -5.20 -0.29
N ALA A 223 4.61 -6.46 -0.19
CA ALA A 223 3.23 -6.93 -0.31
C ALA A 223 2.83 -7.71 0.95
N ALA A 224 1.63 -7.48 1.46
CA ALA A 224 1.09 -8.28 2.57
C ALA A 224 -0.38 -8.62 2.36
N ASP A 225 -0.74 -9.88 2.55
CA ASP A 225 -2.11 -10.39 2.45
C ASP A 225 -2.67 -10.68 3.84
N ALA A 226 -3.89 -10.18 4.10
CA ALA A 226 -4.60 -10.39 5.36
C ALA A 226 -5.36 -11.71 5.36
N ASP A 227 -5.10 -12.56 6.37
CA ASP A 227 -5.68 -13.89 6.53
C ASP A 227 -5.60 -14.72 5.23
N PRO A 228 -4.36 -15.05 4.78
CA PRO A 228 -4.15 -15.94 3.64
C PRO A 228 -4.80 -17.30 3.91
N ASP A 229 -5.33 -17.93 2.86
CA ASP A 229 -5.91 -19.29 2.94
C ASP A 229 -4.86 -20.37 3.16
#